data_AF-A0AAV0WKY3-F1
#
_entry.id   AF-A0AAV0WKY3-F1
#
_cell.length_a   1.000
_cell.length_b   1.000
_cell.length_c   1.000
_cell.angle_alpha   90.00
_cell.angle_beta   90.00
_cell.angle_gamma   90.00
#
_symmetry.space_group_name_H-M   'P 1'
#
loop_
_entity.id
_entity.type
_entity.pdbx_description
1 polymer ?
#
loop_
_entity_poly.entity_id
_entity_poly.type
_entity_poly.pdbx_seq_one_letter_code
_entity_poly.pdbx_strand_id
1 'polypeptide(L)'
;MTKEILNKIIEELSEVGFNVVAIVSDSGSTNVGLWKSLDISINNTSFEHPKLNSRIHVFADVPHLLKLARNHLLDSGFILPNGKFIGKNILHEVLNINYGKD
;
A
#
# COMPACT_ATOMS: atom_id res chain seq x y z
N MET A 1 0.23 12.13 10.81
CA MET A 1 -1.24 12.10 10.73
C MET A 1 -1.77 11.34 11.94
N THR A 2 -2.74 11.88 12.67
CA THR A 2 -3.40 11.17 13.80
C THR A 2 -4.85 10.87 13.47
N LYS A 3 -5.49 9.96 14.22
CA LYS A 3 -6.88 9.58 14.00
C LYS A 3 -7.84 10.76 14.24
N GLU A 4 -7.56 11.57 15.24
CA GLU A 4 -8.38 12.73 15.62
C GLU A 4 -8.36 13.80 14.53
N ILE A 5 -7.16 14.12 14.01
CA ILE A 5 -7.03 15.08 12.90
C ILE A 5 -7.70 14.53 11.64
N LEU A 6 -7.50 13.25 11.33
CA LEU A 6 -8.12 12.61 10.16
C LEU A 6 -9.65 12.68 10.24
N ASN A 7 -10.23 12.30 11.38
CA ASN A 7 -11.68 12.34 11.57
C ASN A 7 -12.20 13.76 11.43
N LYS A 8 -11.54 14.75 12.06
CA LYS A 8 -11.94 16.15 11.91
C LYS A 8 -11.93 16.60 10.45
N ILE A 9 -10.90 16.26 9.68
CA ILE A 9 -10.83 16.61 8.25
C ILE A 9 -12.01 15.98 7.48
N ILE A 10 -12.30 14.70 7.71
CA ILE A 10 -13.40 14.00 7.04
C ILE A 10 -14.75 14.63 7.41
N GLU A 11 -14.93 14.99 8.68
CA GLU A 11 -16.13 15.64 9.18
C GLU A 11 -16.37 17.00 8.53
N GLU A 12 -15.35 17.84 8.44
CA GLU A 12 -15.42 19.17 7.82
C GLU A 12 -15.69 19.05 6.31
N LEU A 13 -15.07 18.09 5.62
CA LEU A 13 -15.35 17.82 4.21
C LEU A 13 -16.81 17.40 3.99
N SER A 14 -17.35 16.56 4.88
CA SER A 14 -18.75 16.14 4.84
C SER A 14 -19.71 17.31 5.07
N GLU A 15 -19.36 18.27 5.93
CA GLU A 15 -20.19 19.47 6.17
C GLU A 15 -20.29 20.38 4.94
N VAL A 16 -19.22 20.45 4.15
CA VAL A 16 -19.20 21.20 2.88
C VAL A 16 -19.82 20.40 1.71
N GLY A 17 -20.29 19.18 1.97
CA GLY A 17 -21.00 18.35 0.99
C GLY A 17 -20.12 17.38 0.21
N PHE A 18 -18.85 17.20 0.59
CA PHE A 18 -17.96 16.21 -0.01
C PHE A 18 -18.01 14.88 0.75
N ASN A 19 -18.27 13.79 0.03
CA ASN A 19 -18.27 12.45 0.60
C ASN A 19 -16.89 11.78 0.45
N VAL A 20 -16.16 11.64 1.56
CA VAL A 20 -14.88 10.92 1.57
C VAL A 20 -15.16 9.42 1.60
N VAL A 21 -14.90 8.73 0.50
CA VAL A 21 -15.11 7.27 0.37
C VAL A 21 -13.84 6.45 0.53
N ALA A 22 -12.67 7.10 0.41
CA ALA A 22 -11.38 6.43 0.52
C ALA A 22 -10.28 7.39 0.96
N ILE A 23 -9.22 6.82 1.55
CA ILE A 23 -7.96 7.50 1.86
C ILE A 23 -6.78 6.69 1.30
N VAL A 24 -5.74 7.40 0.86
CA VAL A 24 -4.50 6.79 0.36
C VAL A 24 -3.34 7.29 1.19
N SER A 25 -2.47 6.40 1.65
CA SER A 25 -1.23 6.78 2.35
C SER A 25 -0.04 5.92 1.91
N ASP A 26 1.17 6.42 2.10
CA ASP A 26 2.34 5.56 2.07
C ASP A 26 2.33 4.54 3.23
N SER A 27 3.29 3.61 3.21
CA SER A 27 3.48 2.60 4.27
C SER A 27 4.58 2.98 5.27
N GLY A 28 4.83 4.28 5.48
CA GLY A 28 5.74 4.76 6.51
C GLY A 28 5.25 4.39 7.92
N SER A 29 6.18 4.29 8.89
CA SER A 29 5.89 3.82 10.25
C SER A 29 4.75 4.60 10.94
N THR A 30 4.67 5.91 10.72
CA THR A 30 3.58 6.76 11.23
C THR A 30 2.22 6.39 10.63
N ASN A 31 2.15 6.14 9.33
CA ASN A 31 0.91 5.78 8.65
C ASN A 31 0.47 4.35 8.97
N VAL A 32 1.41 3.42 9.14
CA VAL A 32 1.14 2.09 9.69
C VAL A 32 0.61 2.18 11.13
N GLY A 33 1.11 3.12 11.93
CA GLY A 33 0.57 3.42 13.26
C GLY A 33 -0.88 3.90 13.21
N LEU A 34 -1.22 4.75 12.24
CA LEU A 34 -2.59 5.21 11.99
C LEU A 34 -3.50 4.06 11.51
N TRP A 35 -3.03 3.20 10.63
CA TRP A 35 -3.79 2.02 10.19
C TRP A 35 -4.18 1.15 11.39
N LYS A 36 -3.26 0.92 12.33
CA LYS A 36 -3.53 0.18 13.56
C LYS A 36 -4.58 0.88 14.44
N SER A 37 -4.52 2.20 14.59
CA SER A 37 -5.52 2.92 15.42
C SER A 37 -6.91 3.00 14.77
N LEU A 38 -7.00 2.75 13.47
CA LEU A 38 -8.23 2.59 12.69
C LEU A 38 -8.68 1.13 12.57
N ASP A 39 -7.98 0.18 13.21
CA ASP A 39 -8.23 -1.27 13.12
C ASP A 39 -8.14 -1.82 11.67
N ILE A 40 -7.23 -1.27 10.88
CA ILE A 40 -7.00 -1.69 9.51
C ILE A 40 -6.03 -2.88 9.49
N SER A 41 -6.46 -3.93 8.81
CA SER A 41 -5.72 -5.18 8.62
C SER A 41 -6.01 -5.79 7.26
N ILE A 42 -5.40 -6.94 6.96
CA ILE A 42 -5.68 -7.70 5.74
C ILE A 42 -7.14 -8.20 5.67
N ASN A 43 -7.83 -8.31 6.81
CA ASN A 43 -9.22 -8.76 6.89
C ASN A 43 -10.21 -7.60 7.05
N ASN A 44 -9.74 -6.43 7.48
CA ASN A 44 -10.56 -5.23 7.66
C ASN A 44 -9.88 -4.03 6.98
N THR A 45 -10.34 -3.66 5.79
CA THR A 45 -9.68 -2.68 4.91
C THR A 45 -10.40 -1.32 4.87
N SER A 46 -11.32 -1.09 5.81
CA SER A 46 -12.07 0.17 5.91
C SER A 46 -12.50 0.42 7.35
N PHE A 47 -12.85 1.67 7.64
CA PHE A 47 -13.41 2.11 8.91
C PHE A 47 -14.73 2.87 8.69
N GLU A 48 -15.50 3.08 9.75
CA GLU A 48 -16.77 3.83 9.67
C GLU A 48 -16.50 5.33 9.51
N HIS A 49 -17.31 5.99 8.68
CA HIS A 49 -17.26 7.43 8.54
C HIS A 49 -17.71 8.09 9.85
N PRO A 50 -17.03 9.13 10.36
CA PRO A 50 -17.33 9.74 11.66
C PRO A 50 -18.70 10.44 11.80
N LYS A 51 -19.51 10.51 10.74
CA LYS A 51 -20.78 11.27 10.68
C LYS A 51 -21.83 10.58 9.82
N LEU A 52 -21.41 9.96 8.72
CA LEU A 52 -22.28 9.25 7.79
C LEU A 52 -22.31 7.76 8.15
N ASN A 53 -23.42 7.09 7.86
CA ASN A 53 -23.52 5.63 7.97
C ASN A 53 -22.90 4.94 6.74
N SER A 54 -21.64 5.31 6.44
CA SER A 54 -20.87 4.83 5.29
C SER A 54 -19.47 4.38 5.71
N ARG A 55 -18.78 3.70 4.82
CA ARG A 55 -17.43 3.15 5.05
C ARG A 55 -16.41 3.94 4.26
N ILE A 56 -15.22 4.13 4.84
CA ILE A 56 -14.07 4.76 4.20
C ILE A 56 -12.99 3.70 4.01
N HIS A 57 -12.60 3.46 2.75
CA HIS A 57 -11.60 2.45 2.40
C HIS A 57 -10.18 2.98 2.46
N VAL A 58 -9.26 2.16 2.98
CA VAL A 58 -7.86 2.55 3.15
C VAL A 58 -7.01 1.86 2.09
N PHE A 59 -6.28 2.64 1.32
CA PHE A 59 -5.38 2.17 0.28
C PHE A 59 -3.93 2.55 0.60
N ALA A 60 -3.02 1.66 0.24
CA ALA A 60 -1.60 1.94 0.20
C ALA A 60 -1.20 2.59 -1.14
N ASP A 61 -0.16 3.42 -1.13
CA ASP A 61 0.45 3.97 -2.34
C ASP A 61 1.08 2.90 -3.24
N VAL A 62 0.38 2.57 -4.34
CA VAL A 62 0.74 1.47 -5.26
C VAL A 62 2.11 1.66 -5.91
N PRO A 63 2.47 2.84 -6.48
CA PRO A 63 3.83 3.12 -6.93
C PRO A 63 4.91 2.78 -5.89
N HIS A 64 4.68 3.11 -4.61
CA HIS A 64 5.64 2.80 -3.57
C HIS A 64 5.78 1.30 -3.32
N LEU A 65 4.67 0.56 -3.35
CA LEU A 65 4.67 -0.90 -3.24
C LEU A 65 5.46 -1.56 -4.38
N LEU A 66 5.25 -1.12 -5.63
CA LEU A 66 5.99 -1.64 -6.78
C LEU A 66 7.49 -1.37 -6.68
N LYS A 67 7.87 -0.17 -6.23
CA LYS A 67 9.26 0.19 -5.99
C LYS A 67 9.90 -0.71 -4.93
N LEU A 68 9.21 -0.96 -3.81
CA LEU A 68 9.69 -1.86 -2.76
C LEU A 68 9.82 -3.30 -3.25
N ALA A 69 8.82 -3.82 -3.99
CA ALA A 69 8.88 -5.15 -4.59
C ALA A 69 10.09 -5.29 -5.54
N ARG A 70 10.35 -4.27 -6.36
CA ARG A 70 11.54 -4.22 -7.22
C ARG A 70 12.84 -4.22 -6.41
N ASN A 71 12.93 -3.46 -5.32
CA ASN A 71 14.12 -3.46 -4.46
C ASN A 71 14.35 -4.85 -3.85
N HIS A 72 13.32 -5.46 -3.26
CA HIS A 72 13.41 -6.81 -2.72
C HIS A 72 13.85 -7.84 -3.76
N LEU A 73 13.32 -7.77 -4.99
CA LEU A 73 13.72 -8.65 -6.09
C LEU A 73 15.22 -8.55 -6.41
N LEU A 74 15.76 -7.33 -6.41
CA LEU A 74 17.15 -7.05 -6.79
C LEU A 74 18.14 -7.29 -5.65
N ASP A 75 17.74 -7.01 -4.42
CA ASP A 75 18.61 -7.07 -3.24
C ASP A 75 18.70 -8.50 -2.69
N SER A 76 17.55 -9.16 -2.50
CA SER A 76 17.47 -10.46 -1.81
C SER A 76 16.74 -11.56 -2.61
N GLY A 77 15.87 -11.19 -3.55
CA GLY A 77 14.94 -12.10 -4.20
C GLY A 77 13.75 -12.51 -3.31
N PHE A 78 12.97 -13.46 -3.81
CA PHE A 78 11.77 -14.02 -3.19
C PHE A 78 11.84 -15.54 -3.14
N ILE A 79 11.30 -16.13 -2.06
CA ILE A 79 11.02 -17.57 -1.97
C ILE A 79 9.52 -17.75 -2.15
N LEU A 80 9.12 -18.46 -3.20
CA LEU A 80 7.72 -18.75 -3.48
C LEU A 80 7.18 -19.86 -2.55
N PRO A 81 5.84 -20.01 -2.42
CA PRO A 81 5.25 -21.05 -1.56
C PRO A 81 5.67 -22.48 -1.89
N ASN A 82 6.08 -22.74 -3.15
CA ASN A 82 6.62 -24.03 -3.58
C ASN A 82 8.13 -24.20 -3.32
N GLY A 83 8.75 -23.30 -2.56
CA GLY A 83 10.18 -23.30 -2.26
C GLY A 83 11.08 -22.77 -3.38
N LYS A 84 10.52 -22.38 -4.52
CA LYS A 84 11.31 -21.85 -5.65
C LYS A 84 11.83 -20.45 -5.35
N PHE A 85 13.14 -20.25 -5.53
CA PHE A 85 13.76 -18.94 -5.46
C PHE A 85 13.60 -18.15 -6.76
N ILE A 86 13.28 -16.86 -6.66
CA ILE A 86 13.21 -15.89 -7.76
C ILE A 86 14.04 -14.66 -7.36
N GLY A 87 15.10 -14.36 -8.10
CA GLY A 87 15.92 -13.19 -7.87
C GLY A 87 16.44 -12.57 -9.16
N LYS A 88 17.37 -11.62 -9.04
CA LYS A 88 17.97 -10.93 -10.18
C LYS A 88 18.69 -11.84 -11.20
N ASN A 89 19.04 -13.07 -10.82
CA ASN A 89 19.69 -14.04 -11.71
C ASN A 89 18.88 -14.32 -12.97
N ILE A 90 17.55 -14.40 -12.86
CA ILE A 90 16.67 -14.63 -14.01
C ILE A 90 16.75 -13.46 -15.00
N LEU A 91 16.85 -12.22 -14.50
CA LEU A 91 17.01 -11.05 -15.35
C LEU A 91 18.36 -11.06 -16.07
N HIS A 92 19.43 -11.48 -15.38
CA HIS A 92 20.75 -11.64 -16.01
C HIS A 92 20.74 -12.72 -17.10
N GLU A 93 20.08 -13.86 -16.88
CA GLU A 93 19.92 -14.91 -17.90
C GLU A 93 19.21 -14.38 -19.15
N VAL A 94 18.10 -13.65 -18.99
CA VAL A 94 17.37 -13.05 -20.12
C VAL A 94 18.24 -12.03 -20.87
N LEU A 95 18.97 -11.18 -20.16
CA LEU A 95 19.87 -10.20 -20.78
C LEU A 95 20.98 -10.90 -21.57
N ASN A 96 21.56 -12.00 -21.05
CA ASN A 96 22.59 -12.77 -21.75
C ASN A 96 22.08 -13.46 -23.01
N ILE A 97 20.82 -13.94 -23.03
CA ILE A 97 20.20 -14.53 -24.22
C ILE A 97 20.04 -13.51 -25.36
N ASN A 98 19.84 -12.24 -24.99
CA ASN A 98 19.62 -11.15 -25.93
C ASN A 98 20.90 -10.34 -26.22
N TYR A 99 21.99 -10.62 -25.51
CA TYR A 99 23.26 -9.92 -25.71
C TYR A 99 23.83 -10.24 -27.10
N GLY A 100 24.01 -9.22 -27.94
CA GLY A 100 24.56 -9.36 -29.30
C GLY A 100 23.55 -9.83 -30.36
N LYS A 101 22.24 -9.74 -30.09
CA LYS A 101 21.18 -9.88 -31.10
C LYS A 101 20.61 -8.50 -31.45
N ASP A 102 21.46 -7.67 -32.05
CA ASP A 102 21.04 -6.49 -32.82
C ASP A 102 21.07 -6.82 -34.31
#